data_AF-A0A0S4JT65-F1
#
_entry.id   AF-A0A0S4JT65-F1
#
_cell.length_a   1.000
_cell.length_b   1.000
_cell.length_c   1.000
_cell.angle_alpha   90.00
_cell.angle_beta   90.00
_cell.angle_gamma   90.00
#
_symmetry.space_group_name_H-M   'P 1'
#
loop_
_entity.id
_entity.type
_entity.pdbx_description
1 polymer ?
#
loop_
_entity_poly.entity_id
_entity_poly.type
_entity_poly.pdbx_seq_one_letter_code
_entity_poly.pdbx_strand_id
1 'polypeptide(L)'
;MLCMELDPTSLPAGLVFQEAVVPMIIASYTSADTLAALQAVQSTARVVSIQYYVHTGTASPQFDAQRTVIYGAPALTESLMGLSFDLSPAAFFQVNTPAFEDLLHRVHQVANLNKNTVLLDLCCGTGTIGLCLARHVKRVIGIELISSAVDNARINATRNNITNATFLAGRIENLLPDVINSLSTEDRTDVVAILDPPRAGVHNTVIKWIRSTESIRRAVYISCEQKALENDCPGFTKP
;
A
#
# COMPACT_ATOMS: atom_id res chain seq x y z
N MET A 1 17.17 -0.03 -0.69
CA MET A 1 16.91 1.43 -0.74
C MET A 1 17.42 2.05 0.55
N LEU A 2 18.05 3.21 0.50
CA LEU A 2 18.57 3.91 1.67
C LEU A 2 17.74 5.19 1.87
N CYS A 3 17.16 5.35 3.06
CA CYS A 3 16.36 6.53 3.40
C CYS A 3 16.92 7.14 4.70
N MET A 4 17.40 8.38 4.62
CA MET A 4 17.97 9.10 5.75
C MET A 4 16.91 10.01 6.38
N GLU A 5 16.80 9.95 7.70
CA GLU A 5 16.08 10.96 8.48
C GLU A 5 17.05 12.07 8.85
N LEU A 6 16.67 13.32 8.58
CA LEU A 6 17.46 14.50 8.94
C LEU A 6 16.67 15.37 9.92
N ASP A 7 17.31 15.72 11.05
CA ASP A 7 16.74 16.62 12.07
C ASP A 7 17.42 18.00 12.01
N PRO A 8 16.75 19.04 11.49
CA PRO A 8 17.29 20.40 11.44
C PRO A 8 17.57 21.00 12.81
N THR A 9 16.91 20.51 13.88
CA THR A 9 17.11 21.02 15.25
C THR A 9 18.42 20.53 15.87
N SER A 10 19.02 19.49 15.29
CA SER A 10 20.34 18.99 15.70
C SER A 10 21.51 19.87 15.21
N LEU A 11 21.24 20.90 14.41
CA LEU A 11 22.29 21.73 13.83
C LEU A 11 22.87 22.75 14.83
N PRO A 12 24.19 23.00 14.77
CA PRO A 12 24.79 24.12 15.49
C PRO A 12 24.18 25.47 15.09
N ALA A 13 24.18 26.42 16.03
CA ALA A 13 23.67 27.77 15.79
C ALA A 13 24.39 28.44 14.60
N GLY A 14 23.61 29.02 13.68
CA GLY A 14 24.10 29.73 12.49
C GLY A 14 24.21 28.90 11.21
N LEU A 15 23.97 27.58 11.26
CA LEU A 15 23.86 26.73 10.07
C LEU A 15 22.42 26.67 9.56
N VAL A 16 22.23 27.03 8.29
CA VAL A 16 20.94 26.89 7.61
C VAL A 16 20.89 25.51 6.95
N PHE A 17 19.96 24.67 7.41
CA PHE A 17 19.81 23.28 6.97
C PHE A 17 19.79 23.11 5.44
N GLN A 18 18.97 23.92 4.75
CA GLN A 18 18.82 23.86 3.30
C GLN A 18 20.03 24.37 2.52
N GLU A 19 20.80 25.30 3.09
CA GLU A 19 21.90 25.97 2.37
C GLU A 19 23.26 25.31 2.61
N ALA A 20 23.43 24.59 3.73
CA ALA A 20 24.71 23.99 4.11
C ALA A 20 24.68 22.46 4.12
N VAL A 21 23.67 21.87 4.76
CA VAL A 21 23.66 20.42 5.06
C VAL A 21 23.19 19.62 3.86
N VAL A 22 22.07 20.02 3.25
CA VAL A 22 21.52 19.32 2.07
C VAL A 22 22.52 19.28 0.91
N PRO A 23 23.18 20.39 0.50
CA PRO A 23 24.18 20.36 -0.57
C PRO A 23 25.38 19.47 -0.24
N MET A 24 25.83 19.46 1.01
CA MET A 24 26.95 18.61 1.45
C MET A 24 26.60 17.11 1.39
N ILE A 25 25.39 16.74 1.84
CA ILE A 25 24.88 15.37 1.72
C ILE A 25 24.80 14.96 0.26
N ILE A 26 24.17 15.80 -0.59
CA ILE A 26 24.06 15.52 -2.03
C ILE A 26 25.46 15.32 -2.62
N ALA A 27 26.39 16.25 -2.40
CA ALA A 27 27.76 16.16 -2.92
C ALA A 27 28.49 14.87 -2.47
N SER A 28 28.29 14.44 -1.22
CA SER A 28 28.91 13.23 -0.69
C SER A 28 28.38 11.95 -1.35
N TYR A 29 27.06 11.85 -1.50
CA TYR A 29 26.39 10.66 -2.07
C TYR A 29 26.36 10.64 -3.60
N THR A 30 26.72 11.74 -4.25
CA THR A 30 26.84 11.86 -5.72
C THR A 30 28.28 12.02 -6.20
N SER A 31 29.26 11.94 -5.30
CA SER A 31 30.67 11.96 -5.67
C SER A 31 31.02 10.77 -6.58
N ALA A 32 31.98 10.97 -7.50
CA ALA A 32 32.39 9.93 -8.44
C ALA A 32 32.82 8.64 -7.73
N ASP A 33 33.55 8.75 -6.63
CA ASP A 33 34.01 7.62 -5.83
C ASP A 33 32.84 6.88 -5.18
N THR A 34 31.89 7.60 -4.59
CA THR A 34 30.68 6.99 -4.01
C THR A 34 29.84 6.29 -5.08
N LEU A 35 29.62 6.93 -6.23
CA LEU A 35 28.85 6.35 -7.32
C LEU A 35 29.51 5.07 -7.86
N ALA A 36 30.83 5.07 -8.03
CA ALA A 36 31.59 3.88 -8.43
C ALA A 36 31.44 2.76 -7.39
N ALA A 37 31.51 3.08 -6.10
CA ALA A 37 31.31 2.11 -5.03
C ALA A 37 29.89 1.53 -5.01
N LEU A 38 28.87 2.38 -5.17
CA LEU A 38 27.46 1.96 -5.22
C LEU A 38 27.17 1.04 -6.42
N GLN A 39 27.91 1.22 -7.52
CA GLN A 39 27.79 0.39 -8.72
C GLN A 39 28.62 -0.90 -8.66
N ALA A 40 29.70 -0.94 -7.88
CA ALA A 40 30.58 -2.10 -7.76
C ALA A 40 29.96 -3.24 -6.95
N VAL A 41 29.09 -2.93 -5.98
CA VAL A 41 28.37 -3.92 -5.19
C VAL A 41 27.14 -4.39 -5.97
N GLN A 42 27.30 -5.40 -6.83
CA GLN A 42 26.18 -5.98 -7.59
C GLN A 42 25.98 -7.48 -7.37
N SER A 43 26.96 -8.18 -6.78
CA SER A 43 26.89 -9.64 -6.62
C SER A 43 25.87 -10.11 -5.58
N THR A 44 25.43 -9.24 -4.66
CA THR A 44 24.48 -9.58 -3.59
C THR A 44 23.27 -8.67 -3.52
N ALA A 45 23.45 -7.36 -3.67
CA ALA A 45 22.36 -6.38 -3.67
C ALA A 45 22.78 -5.11 -4.40
N ARG A 46 21.84 -4.43 -5.07
CA ARG A 46 22.07 -3.15 -5.76
C ARG A 46 21.42 -2.00 -5.00
N VAL A 47 22.12 -0.87 -4.87
CA VAL A 47 21.50 0.37 -4.38
C VAL A 47 20.64 0.99 -5.49
N VAL A 48 19.33 0.87 -5.35
CA VAL A 48 18.34 1.41 -6.29
C VAL A 48 18.08 2.90 -6.06
N SER A 49 18.18 3.35 -4.81
CA SER A 49 17.78 4.69 -4.40
C SER A 49 18.42 5.10 -3.09
N ILE A 50 18.82 6.38 -3.01
CA ILE A 50 19.21 7.09 -1.79
C ILE A 50 18.31 8.32 -1.68
N GLN A 51 17.62 8.45 -0.56
CA GLN A 51 16.66 9.52 -0.30
C GLN A 51 16.84 10.08 1.10
N TYR A 52 16.30 11.26 1.35
CA TYR A 52 16.15 11.79 2.70
C TYR A 52 14.76 12.37 2.93
N TYR A 53 14.35 12.45 4.19
CA TYR A 53 13.24 13.29 4.65
C TYR A 53 13.65 14.06 5.89
N VAL A 54 12.89 15.10 6.17
CA VAL A 54 13.09 15.96 7.34
C VAL A 54 12.10 15.56 8.42
N HIS A 55 12.59 15.32 9.63
CA HIS A 55 11.76 15.04 10.79
C HIS A 55 12.32 15.73 12.04
N THR A 56 11.42 16.25 12.88
CA THR A 56 11.78 16.89 14.14
C THR A 56 11.04 16.21 15.28
N GLY A 57 11.78 15.77 16.30
CA GLY A 57 11.22 15.16 17.51
C GLY A 57 11.57 13.67 17.65
N THR A 58 10.91 13.02 18.62
CA THR A 58 11.17 11.60 18.99
C THR A 58 10.03 10.67 18.58
N ALA A 59 9.02 11.18 17.89
CA ALA A 59 7.91 10.37 17.40
C ALA A 59 8.37 9.46 16.27
N SER A 60 7.63 8.37 16.01
CA SER A 60 7.93 7.53 14.87
C SER A 60 7.82 8.33 13.55
N PRO A 61 8.66 8.01 12.55
CA PRO A 61 8.62 8.67 11.25
C PRO A 61 7.22 8.62 10.65
N GLN A 62 6.77 9.73 10.07
CA GLN A 62 5.50 9.76 9.36
C GLN A 62 5.60 8.95 8.06
N PHE A 63 4.65 8.03 7.84
CA PHE A 63 4.55 7.29 6.58
C PHE A 63 4.49 8.22 5.37
N ASP A 64 3.73 9.31 5.50
CA ASP A 64 3.50 10.34 4.47
C ASP A 64 4.60 11.41 4.40
N ALA A 65 5.73 11.25 5.09
CA ALA A 65 6.82 12.23 5.02
C ALA A 65 7.31 12.41 3.58
N GLN A 66 7.38 13.67 3.13
CA GLN A 66 7.91 13.99 1.82
C GLN A 66 9.41 13.64 1.77
N ARG A 67 9.80 12.88 0.75
CA ARG A 67 11.16 12.40 0.56
C ARG A 67 11.77 13.02 -0.69
N THR A 68 13.02 13.43 -0.57
CA THR A 68 13.82 13.96 -1.67
C THR A 68 14.81 12.90 -2.12
N VAL A 69 14.84 12.62 -3.42
CA VAL A 69 15.78 11.68 -4.03
C VAL A 69 17.13 12.36 -4.22
N ILE A 70 18.20 11.73 -3.73
CA ILE A 70 19.59 12.14 -3.93
C ILE A 70 20.20 11.35 -5.09
N TYR A 71 19.92 10.05 -5.15
CA TYR A 71 20.45 9.14 -6.17
C TYR A 71 19.42 8.08 -6.55
N GLY A 72 19.41 7.71 -7.83
CA GLY A 72 18.63 6.59 -8.35
C GLY A 72 17.15 6.91 -8.53
N ALA A 73 16.29 5.91 -8.31
CA ALA A 73 14.84 6.01 -8.54
C ALA A 73 14.09 6.48 -7.28
N PRO A 74 12.89 7.09 -7.40
CA PRO A 74 12.06 7.43 -6.23
C PRO A 74 11.42 6.21 -5.54
N ALA A 75 11.42 5.05 -6.19
CA ALA A 75 10.79 3.82 -5.71
C ALA A 75 11.63 2.58 -6.07
N LEU A 76 11.38 1.48 -5.36
CA LEU A 76 11.83 0.14 -5.73
C LEU A 76 10.73 -0.52 -6.57
N THR A 77 11.05 -1.08 -7.73
CA THR A 77 10.08 -1.84 -8.52
C THR A 77 10.20 -3.33 -8.19
N GLU A 78 9.10 -3.94 -7.78
CA GLU A 78 8.96 -5.39 -7.56
C GLU A 78 7.99 -6.01 -8.56
N SER A 79 8.11 -7.33 -8.79
CA SER A 79 7.15 -8.07 -9.62
C SER A 79 6.29 -9.02 -8.79
N LEU A 80 4.99 -9.07 -9.10
CA LEU A 80 4.02 -9.95 -8.46
C LEU A 80 2.91 -10.27 -9.44
N MET A 81 2.57 -11.55 -9.63
CA MET A 81 1.50 -12.01 -10.53
C MET A 81 1.65 -11.51 -11.98
N GLY A 82 2.89 -11.27 -12.43
CA GLY A 82 3.20 -10.69 -13.74
C GLY A 82 2.96 -9.18 -13.85
N LEU A 83 2.62 -8.51 -12.75
CA LEU A 83 2.51 -7.06 -12.65
C LEU A 83 3.81 -6.47 -12.07
N SER A 84 3.99 -5.16 -12.25
CA SER A 84 5.10 -4.38 -11.68
C SER A 84 4.58 -3.37 -10.66
N PHE A 85 5.11 -3.39 -9.44
CA PHE A 85 4.71 -2.50 -8.34
C PHE A 85 5.87 -1.59 -7.97
N ASP A 86 5.64 -0.28 -8.02
CA ASP A 86 6.53 0.72 -7.46
C ASP A 86 6.24 0.90 -5.97
N LEU A 87 7.28 0.64 -5.18
CA LEU A 87 7.28 0.67 -3.73
C LEU A 87 8.06 1.88 -3.26
N SER A 88 7.36 2.83 -2.66
CA SER A 88 8.00 3.93 -1.94
C SER A 88 8.72 3.40 -0.70
N PRO A 89 9.70 4.14 -0.14
CA PRO A 89 10.45 3.69 1.05
C PRO A 89 9.59 3.30 2.26
N ALA A 90 8.40 3.87 2.40
CA ALA A 90 7.47 3.59 3.49
C ALA A 90 6.35 2.61 3.10
N ALA A 91 6.30 2.15 1.85
CA ALA A 91 5.28 1.23 1.37
C ALA A 91 5.43 -0.14 2.04
N PHE A 92 4.31 -0.70 2.48
CA PHE A 92 4.24 -2.10 2.84
C PHE A 92 4.16 -2.95 1.57
N PHE A 93 4.94 -4.03 1.54
CA PHE A 93 4.87 -5.07 0.51
C PHE A 93 5.20 -6.42 1.13
N GLN A 94 4.68 -7.48 0.51
CA GLN A 94 4.81 -8.84 1.03
C GLN A 94 6.23 -9.34 0.82
N VAL A 95 6.88 -9.78 1.90
CA VAL A 95 8.29 -10.18 1.89
C VAL A 95 8.54 -11.54 1.24
N ASN A 96 7.49 -12.35 1.07
CA ASN A 96 7.56 -13.67 0.46
C ASN A 96 6.63 -13.70 -0.76
N THR A 97 7.14 -13.27 -1.90
CA THR A 97 6.38 -13.18 -3.17
C THR A 97 5.74 -14.52 -3.56
N PRO A 98 6.46 -15.66 -3.60
CA PRO A 98 5.84 -16.94 -3.99
C PRO A 98 4.67 -17.35 -3.11
N ALA A 99 4.80 -17.22 -1.78
CA ALA A 99 3.71 -17.55 -0.86
C ALA A 99 2.52 -16.59 -1.01
N PHE A 100 2.79 -15.32 -1.33
CA PHE A 100 1.73 -14.35 -1.56
C PHE A 100 0.99 -14.60 -2.88
N GLU A 101 1.68 -15.03 -3.93
CA GLU A 101 1.03 -15.46 -5.18
C GLU A 101 0.09 -16.65 -4.97
N ASP A 102 0.51 -17.65 -4.19
CA ASP A 102 -0.33 -18.79 -3.81
C ASP A 102 -1.56 -18.34 -3.00
N LEU A 103 -1.37 -17.40 -2.06
CA LEU A 103 -2.46 -16.80 -1.31
C LEU A 103 -3.45 -16.10 -2.26
N LEU A 104 -2.97 -15.29 -3.20
CA LEU A 104 -3.83 -14.57 -4.15
C LEU A 104 -4.62 -15.52 -5.05
N HIS A 105 -4.00 -16.63 -5.49
CA HIS A 105 -4.72 -17.70 -6.19
C HIS A 105 -5.84 -18.28 -5.34
N ARG A 106 -5.57 -18.54 -4.05
CA ARG A 106 -6.58 -19.08 -3.15
C ARG A 106 -7.70 -18.08 -2.87
N VAL A 107 -7.35 -16.81 -2.66
CA VAL A 107 -8.29 -15.70 -2.48
C VAL A 107 -9.24 -15.59 -3.67
N HIS A 108 -8.70 -15.61 -4.90
CA HIS A 108 -9.51 -15.59 -6.12
C HIS A 108 -10.54 -16.73 -6.15
N GLN A 109 -10.12 -17.96 -5.79
CA GLN A 109 -10.99 -19.14 -5.77
C GLN A 109 -12.10 -19.02 -4.70
N VAL A 110 -11.75 -18.72 -3.45
CA VAL A 110 -12.74 -18.69 -2.35
C VAL A 110 -13.68 -17.49 -2.44
N ALA A 111 -13.22 -16.38 -3.02
CA ALA A 111 -14.03 -15.21 -3.31
C ALA A 111 -15.00 -15.43 -4.49
N ASN A 112 -14.78 -16.49 -5.30
CA ASN A 112 -15.56 -16.81 -6.49
C ASN A 112 -15.70 -15.60 -7.44
N LEU A 113 -14.57 -14.92 -7.68
CA LEU A 113 -14.55 -13.68 -8.48
C LEU A 113 -14.83 -13.98 -9.96
N ASN A 114 -15.61 -13.12 -10.59
CA ASN A 114 -15.94 -13.20 -12.00
C ASN A 114 -16.09 -11.79 -12.61
N LYS A 115 -16.29 -11.72 -13.93
CA LYS A 115 -16.34 -10.45 -14.68
C LYS A 115 -17.49 -9.50 -14.32
N ASN A 116 -18.48 -9.96 -13.54
CA ASN A 116 -19.56 -9.12 -13.01
C ASN A 116 -19.27 -8.59 -11.61
N THR A 117 -18.25 -9.13 -10.92
CA THR A 117 -17.96 -8.80 -9.53
C THR A 117 -17.44 -7.36 -9.38
N VAL A 118 -18.00 -6.61 -8.45
CA VAL A 118 -17.37 -5.42 -7.88
C VAL A 118 -16.56 -5.84 -6.66
N LEU A 119 -15.25 -5.67 -6.73
CA LEU A 119 -14.33 -6.02 -5.66
C LEU A 119 -14.05 -4.80 -4.78
N LEU A 120 -14.39 -4.90 -3.49
CA LEU A 120 -13.96 -3.96 -2.46
C LEU A 120 -12.66 -4.49 -1.84
N ASP A 121 -11.57 -3.76 -2.04
CA ASP A 121 -10.25 -4.06 -1.46
C ASP A 121 -10.04 -3.14 -0.24
N LEU A 122 -10.26 -3.66 0.97
CA LEU A 122 -10.28 -2.88 2.21
C LEU A 122 -8.97 -3.06 2.97
N CYS A 123 -8.35 -1.95 3.39
CA CYS A 123 -6.95 -1.90 3.82
C CYS A 123 -6.01 -2.24 2.65
N CYS A 124 -6.28 -1.66 1.47
CA CYS A 124 -5.63 -2.09 0.23
C CYS A 124 -4.14 -1.71 0.13
N GLY A 125 -3.61 -0.88 1.02
CA GLY A 125 -2.24 -0.41 0.98
C GLY A 125 -1.88 0.20 -0.38
N THR A 126 -0.83 -0.33 -1.02
CA THR A 126 -0.38 0.07 -2.37
C THR A 126 -1.19 -0.56 -3.52
N GLY A 127 -2.38 -1.09 -3.23
CA GLY A 127 -3.31 -1.68 -4.19
C GLY A 127 -2.95 -3.09 -4.61
N THR A 128 -2.06 -3.77 -3.89
CA THR A 128 -1.42 -5.02 -4.37
C THR A 128 -2.44 -6.12 -4.66
N ILE A 129 -3.36 -6.39 -3.72
CA ILE A 129 -4.38 -7.44 -3.85
C ILE A 129 -5.36 -7.07 -4.97
N GLY A 130 -5.98 -5.90 -4.89
CA GLY A 130 -6.97 -5.43 -5.85
C GLY A 130 -6.43 -5.39 -7.28
N LEU A 131 -5.21 -4.88 -7.50
CA LEU A 131 -4.60 -4.82 -8.84
C LEU A 131 -4.29 -6.21 -9.40
N CYS A 132 -3.77 -7.14 -8.59
CA CYS A 132 -3.53 -8.52 -9.03
C CYS A 132 -4.83 -9.24 -9.43
N LEU A 133 -5.95 -8.90 -8.79
CA LEU A 133 -7.26 -9.49 -9.04
C LEU A 133 -8.09 -8.71 -10.06
N ALA A 134 -7.66 -7.52 -10.47
CA ALA A 134 -8.41 -6.59 -11.33
C ALA A 134 -8.84 -7.22 -12.67
N ARG A 135 -8.01 -8.09 -13.24
CA ARG A 135 -8.32 -8.80 -14.49
C ARG A 135 -9.47 -9.81 -14.35
N HIS A 136 -9.84 -10.21 -13.13
CA HIS A 136 -10.88 -11.21 -12.88
C HIS A 136 -12.24 -10.60 -12.56
N VAL A 137 -12.32 -9.28 -12.38
CA VAL A 137 -13.51 -8.59 -11.85
C VAL A 137 -14.00 -7.51 -12.79
N LYS A 138 -15.23 -7.00 -12.57
CA LYS A 138 -15.78 -5.85 -13.29
C LYS A 138 -14.96 -4.60 -12.97
N ARG A 139 -14.83 -4.31 -11.68
CA ARG A 139 -14.02 -3.19 -11.16
C ARG A 139 -13.53 -3.45 -9.73
N VAL A 140 -12.47 -2.74 -9.36
CA VAL A 140 -11.87 -2.72 -8.03
C VAL A 140 -12.09 -1.35 -7.39
N ILE A 141 -12.50 -1.34 -6.14
CA ILE A 141 -12.59 -0.14 -5.31
C ILE A 141 -11.76 -0.39 -4.06
N GLY A 142 -10.59 0.25 -3.98
CA GLY A 142 -9.69 0.16 -2.84
C GLY A 142 -9.93 1.28 -1.84
N ILE A 143 -9.94 0.96 -0.54
CA ILE A 143 -9.98 1.94 0.54
C ILE A 143 -8.79 1.70 1.46
N GLU A 144 -8.00 2.75 1.68
CA GLU A 144 -6.80 2.73 2.51
C GLU A 144 -6.73 4.00 3.35
N LEU A 145 -6.27 3.88 4.60
CA LEU A 145 -6.18 5.00 5.53
C LEU A 145 -5.05 5.96 5.16
N ILE A 146 -3.93 5.42 4.69
CA ILE A 146 -2.69 6.16 4.43
C ILE A 146 -2.70 6.73 3.00
N SER A 147 -2.69 8.07 2.89
CA SER A 147 -2.80 8.77 1.61
C SER A 147 -1.64 8.44 0.66
N SER A 148 -0.41 8.35 1.15
CA SER A 148 0.74 7.99 0.30
C SER A 148 0.64 6.57 -0.27
N ALA A 149 0.03 5.63 0.46
CA ALA A 149 -0.19 4.28 -0.02
C ALA A 149 -1.23 4.26 -1.16
N VAL A 150 -2.29 5.07 -1.04
CA VAL A 150 -3.27 5.27 -2.11
C VAL A 150 -2.65 5.88 -3.36
N ASP A 151 -1.74 6.84 -3.20
CA ASP A 151 -1.00 7.41 -4.34
C ASP A 151 -0.11 6.36 -5.01
N ASN A 152 0.55 5.50 -4.23
CA ASN A 152 1.27 4.35 -4.77
C ASN A 152 0.32 3.39 -5.51
N ALA A 153 -0.88 3.12 -4.99
CA ALA A 153 -1.87 2.29 -5.66
C ALA A 153 -2.30 2.85 -7.03
N ARG A 154 -2.48 4.18 -7.13
CA ARG A 154 -2.80 4.86 -8.41
C ARG A 154 -1.65 4.80 -9.40
N ILE A 155 -0.41 4.99 -8.93
CA ILE A 155 0.80 4.85 -9.75
C ILE A 155 0.91 3.41 -10.26
N ASN A 156 0.70 2.42 -9.39
CA ASN A 156 0.74 1.00 -9.74
C ASN A 156 -0.36 0.62 -10.73
N ALA A 157 -1.57 1.15 -10.59
CA ALA A 157 -2.64 0.94 -11.56
C ALA A 157 -2.24 1.47 -12.95
N THR A 158 -1.73 2.71 -13.00
CA THR A 158 -1.28 3.35 -14.24
C THR A 158 -0.14 2.58 -14.88
N ARG A 159 0.87 2.19 -14.09
CA ARG A 159 2.04 1.41 -14.54
C ARG A 159 1.66 0.09 -15.20
N ASN A 160 0.62 -0.56 -14.69
CA ASN A 160 0.14 -1.86 -15.20
C ASN A 160 -0.99 -1.72 -16.23
N ASN A 161 -1.33 -0.49 -16.65
CA ASN A 161 -2.45 -0.22 -17.55
C ASN A 161 -3.80 -0.77 -17.04
N ILE A 162 -3.99 -0.80 -15.72
CA ILE A 162 -5.22 -1.27 -15.08
C ILE A 162 -6.17 -0.08 -14.93
N THR A 163 -7.22 -0.05 -15.75
CA THR A 163 -8.17 1.07 -15.82
C THR A 163 -9.46 0.83 -15.04
N ASN A 164 -9.71 -0.40 -14.58
CA ASN A 164 -10.90 -0.75 -13.82
C ASN A 164 -10.68 -0.73 -12.30
N ALA A 165 -9.68 0.00 -11.80
CA ALA A 165 -9.37 0.12 -10.38
C ALA A 165 -9.40 1.59 -9.92
N THR A 166 -10.08 1.85 -8.80
CA THR A 166 -10.17 3.18 -8.17
C THR A 166 -9.80 3.10 -6.70
N PHE A 167 -9.05 4.07 -6.18
CA PHE A 167 -8.53 4.06 -4.80
C PHE A 167 -8.88 5.34 -4.03
N LEU A 168 -9.36 5.17 -2.81
CA LEU A 168 -9.83 6.23 -1.91
C LEU A 168 -9.01 6.25 -0.62
N ALA A 169 -8.57 7.44 -0.23
CA ALA A 169 -7.84 7.67 1.02
C ALA A 169 -8.80 8.06 2.14
N GLY A 170 -8.79 7.30 3.23
CA GLY A 170 -9.55 7.61 4.43
C GLY A 170 -10.00 6.39 5.21
N ARG A 171 -10.73 6.65 6.29
CA ARG A 171 -11.29 5.61 7.16
C ARG A 171 -12.37 4.81 6.44
N ILE A 172 -12.27 3.49 6.48
CA ILE A 172 -13.23 2.57 5.85
C ILE A 172 -14.65 2.83 6.39
N GLU A 173 -14.79 3.06 7.70
CA GLU A 173 -16.08 3.31 8.36
C GLU A 173 -16.81 4.55 7.83
N ASN A 174 -16.05 5.51 7.28
CA ASN A 174 -16.57 6.76 6.75
C ASN A 174 -16.86 6.66 5.25
N LEU A 175 -16.00 5.96 4.49
CA LEU A 175 -16.05 5.93 3.04
C LEU A 175 -16.90 4.78 2.47
N LEU A 176 -16.93 3.64 3.16
CA LEU A 176 -17.65 2.45 2.69
C LEU A 176 -19.16 2.71 2.44
N PRO A 177 -19.89 3.48 3.28
CA PRO A 177 -21.30 3.78 3.03
C PRO A 177 -21.52 4.53 1.71
N ASP A 178 -20.71 5.56 1.47
CA ASP A 178 -20.80 6.37 0.25
C ASP A 178 -20.42 5.56 -0.99
N VAL A 179 -19.39 4.72 -0.87
CA VAL A 179 -19.00 3.78 -1.94
C VAL A 179 -20.17 2.88 -2.32
N ILE A 180 -20.79 2.21 -1.35
CA ILE A 180 -21.93 1.31 -1.58
C ILE A 180 -23.12 2.09 -2.17
N ASN A 181 -23.39 3.29 -1.65
CA ASN A 181 -24.47 4.16 -2.11
C ASN A 181 -24.28 4.63 -3.55
N SER A 182 -23.02 4.79 -3.99
CA SER A 182 -22.67 5.20 -5.36
C SER A 182 -22.74 4.06 -6.39
N LEU A 183 -22.81 2.79 -5.95
CA LEU A 183 -22.90 1.65 -6.87
C LEU A 183 -24.24 1.65 -7.62
N SER A 184 -24.18 1.43 -8.94
CA SER A 184 -25.37 1.23 -9.76
C SER A 184 -26.14 -0.03 -9.34
N THR A 185 -27.41 -0.13 -9.74
CA THR A 185 -28.21 -1.34 -9.49
C THR A 185 -27.55 -2.60 -10.07
N GLU A 186 -26.89 -2.48 -11.21
CA GLU A 186 -26.15 -3.57 -11.85
C GLU A 186 -24.91 -3.96 -11.02
N ASP A 187 -24.13 -2.98 -10.57
CA ASP A 187 -22.93 -3.19 -9.76
C ASP A 187 -23.22 -3.84 -8.40
N ARG A 188 -24.43 -3.65 -7.87
CA ARG A 188 -24.88 -4.25 -6.61
C ARG A 188 -25.26 -5.73 -6.73
N THR A 189 -25.26 -6.32 -7.93
CA THR A 189 -25.64 -7.72 -8.11
C THR A 189 -24.61 -8.71 -7.58
N ASP A 190 -23.32 -8.39 -7.62
CA ASP A 190 -22.23 -9.23 -7.12
C ASP A 190 -21.12 -8.35 -6.53
N VAL A 191 -21.20 -8.06 -5.22
CA VAL A 191 -20.16 -7.33 -4.50
C VAL A 191 -19.43 -8.29 -3.57
N VAL A 192 -18.10 -8.27 -3.64
CA VAL A 192 -17.22 -9.07 -2.78
C VAL A 192 -16.27 -8.14 -2.05
N ALA A 193 -16.13 -8.35 -0.74
CA ALA A 193 -15.13 -7.64 0.07
C ALA A 193 -13.92 -8.53 0.33
N ILE A 194 -12.71 -7.98 0.18
CA ILE A 194 -11.46 -8.57 0.66
C ILE A 194 -10.89 -7.62 1.70
N LEU A 195 -10.47 -8.16 2.84
CA LEU A 195 -9.87 -7.42 3.94
C LEU A 195 -8.51 -8.02 4.24
N ASP A 196 -7.45 -7.20 4.22
CA ASP A 196 -6.11 -7.53 4.70
C ASP A 196 -5.67 -6.51 5.77
N PRO A 197 -6.26 -6.56 6.96
CA PRO A 197 -6.05 -5.55 7.98
C PRO A 197 -4.67 -5.64 8.65
N PRO A 198 -4.24 -4.55 9.31
CA PRO A 198 -3.08 -4.60 10.21
C PRO A 198 -3.33 -5.57 11.38
N ARG A 199 -2.27 -5.86 12.16
CA ARG A 199 -2.35 -6.77 13.33
C ARG A 199 -3.40 -6.38 14.39
N ALA A 200 -3.86 -5.13 14.38
CA ALA A 200 -4.94 -4.67 15.25
C ALA A 200 -6.33 -5.18 14.84
N GLY A 201 -6.48 -5.73 13.63
CA GLY A 201 -7.75 -6.11 13.04
C GLY A 201 -8.49 -4.94 12.41
N VAL A 202 -9.78 -5.14 12.14
CA VAL A 202 -10.68 -4.11 11.60
C VAL A 202 -11.60 -3.57 12.70
N HIS A 203 -12.00 -2.32 12.54
CA HIS A 203 -12.99 -1.74 13.44
C HIS A 203 -14.35 -2.44 13.28
N ASN A 204 -15.04 -2.74 14.38
CA ASN A 204 -16.32 -3.45 14.39
C ASN A 204 -17.40 -2.77 13.50
N THR A 205 -17.33 -1.47 13.31
CA THR A 205 -18.22 -0.74 12.38
C THR A 205 -18.05 -1.20 10.93
N VAL A 206 -16.84 -1.55 10.49
CA VAL A 206 -16.60 -2.11 9.13
C VAL A 206 -17.31 -3.44 8.98
N ILE A 207 -17.19 -4.32 9.97
CA ILE A 207 -17.87 -5.64 9.99
C ILE A 207 -19.39 -5.45 9.93
N LYS A 208 -19.94 -4.51 10.71
CA LYS A 208 -21.36 -4.18 10.70
C LYS A 208 -21.82 -3.70 9.32
N TRP A 209 -21.07 -2.80 8.69
CA TRP A 209 -21.38 -2.30 7.35
C TRP A 209 -21.38 -3.40 6.30
N ILE A 210 -20.37 -4.27 6.32
CA ILE A 210 -20.30 -5.41 5.40
C ILE A 210 -21.53 -6.31 5.58
N ARG A 211 -21.91 -6.62 6.83
CA ARG A 211 -23.08 -7.46 7.12
C ARG A 211 -24.41 -6.81 6.78
N SER A 212 -24.56 -5.52 7.01
CA SER A 212 -25.82 -4.80 6.75
C SER A 212 -26.03 -4.50 5.26
N THR A 213 -25.04 -4.76 4.42
CA THR A 213 -25.09 -4.48 2.99
C THR A 213 -25.48 -5.74 2.22
N GLU A 214 -26.74 -5.83 1.81
CA GLU A 214 -27.29 -7.03 1.16
C GLU A 214 -26.57 -7.44 -0.14
N SER A 215 -25.93 -6.49 -0.85
CA SER A 215 -25.17 -6.76 -2.06
C SER A 215 -23.82 -7.44 -1.79
N ILE A 216 -23.27 -7.32 -0.57
CA ILE A 216 -22.01 -7.97 -0.20
C ILE A 216 -22.32 -9.38 0.28
N ARG A 217 -22.22 -10.34 -0.64
CA ARG A 217 -22.55 -11.75 -0.37
C ARG A 217 -21.37 -12.59 0.07
N ARG A 218 -20.14 -12.11 -0.15
CA ARG A 218 -18.91 -12.78 0.26
C ARG A 218 -17.91 -11.77 0.80
N ALA A 219 -17.25 -12.17 1.89
CA ALA A 219 -16.11 -11.47 2.45
C ALA A 219 -14.95 -12.47 2.60
N VAL A 220 -13.75 -12.09 2.18
CA VAL A 220 -12.51 -12.83 2.43
C VAL A 220 -11.67 -12.02 3.39
N TYR A 221 -11.36 -12.59 4.54
CA TYR A 221 -10.50 -11.98 5.55
C TYR A 221 -9.14 -12.67 5.53
N ILE A 222 -8.10 -11.91 5.25
CA ILE A 222 -6.69 -12.35 5.27
C ILE A 222 -6.12 -11.88 6.60
N SER A 223 -5.47 -12.76 7.36
CA SER A 223 -4.88 -12.38 8.65
C SER A 223 -3.43 -12.82 8.76
N CYS A 224 -2.59 -11.90 9.23
CA CYS A 224 -1.24 -12.21 9.71
C CYS A 224 -1.17 -12.38 11.24
N GLU A 225 -2.28 -12.15 11.95
CA GLU A 225 -2.37 -12.19 13.42
C GLU A 225 -3.58 -13.02 13.87
N GLN A 226 -3.32 -14.10 14.62
CA GLN A 226 -4.36 -15.01 15.07
C GLN A 226 -5.38 -14.32 15.99
N LYS A 227 -4.90 -13.43 16.87
CA LYS A 227 -5.79 -12.73 17.82
C LYS A 227 -6.79 -11.81 17.12
N ALA A 228 -6.37 -11.14 16.03
CA ALA A 228 -7.26 -10.29 15.24
C ALA A 228 -8.37 -11.14 14.58
N LEU A 229 -7.99 -12.28 13.99
CA LEU A 229 -8.92 -13.23 13.39
C LEU A 229 -9.98 -13.69 14.40
N GLU A 230 -9.55 -14.11 15.60
CA GLU A 230 -10.45 -14.59 16.67
C GLU A 230 -11.44 -13.53 17.15
N ASN A 231 -11.06 -12.25 17.11
CA ASN A 231 -11.93 -11.15 17.51
C ASN A 231 -12.90 -10.76 16.39
N ASP A 232 -12.43 -10.70 15.14
CA ASP A 232 -13.16 -10.09 14.02
C ASP A 232 -14.08 -11.10 13.32
N CYS A 233 -13.59 -12.30 13.01
CA CYS A 233 -14.32 -13.31 12.24
C CYS A 233 -15.68 -13.70 12.85
N PRO A 234 -15.84 -13.86 14.18
CA PRO A 234 -17.16 -14.11 14.77
C PRO A 234 -18.18 -13.01 14.44
N GLY A 235 -17.72 -11.78 14.23
CA GLY A 235 -18.57 -10.67 13.84
C GLY A 235 -19.24 -10.88 12.48
N PHE A 236 -18.59 -11.59 11.55
CA PHE A 236 -19.12 -11.90 10.22
C PHE A 236 -20.11 -13.07 10.20
N THR A 237 -20.03 -13.98 11.17
CA THR A 237 -20.81 -15.23 11.19
C THR A 237 -22.02 -15.18 12.11
N LYS A 238 -22.22 -14.10 12.87
CA LYS A 238 -23.39 -13.95 13.72
C LYS A 238 -24.68 -13.99 12.86
N PRO A 239 -25.73 -14.69 13.32
CA PRO A 239 -27.03 -14.69 12.63
C PRO A 239 -27.64 -13.29 12.54
#